data_AF-A0A3N5I6U8-F1
#
_entry.id   AF-A0A3N5I6U8-F1
#
_cell.length_a   1.000
_cell.length_b   1.000
_cell.length_c   1.000
_cell.angle_alpha   90.00
_cell.angle_beta   90.00
_cell.angle_gamma   90.00
#
_symmetry.space_group_name_H-M   'P 1'
#
loop_
_entity.id
_entity.type
_entity.pdbx_description
1 polymer ?
#
loop_
_entity_poly.entity_id
_entity_poly.type
_entity_poly.pdbx_seq_one_letter_code
_entity_poly.pdbx_strand_id
1 'polypeptide(L)'
;GMALMIAFEVGCEAGVPPEAMIMEMYGSGEMESVFRSFRETGFFRASEEHGPTALYGGIIRTLGMDREAIATSFRGILQDITTGGFAARFQDEAKNGYPMLGIAKAMLQERSPITTAEDRIRRLLGR
;
A
#
# COMPACT_ATOMS: atom_id res chain seq x y z
N GLY A 1 0.54 -1.69 -0.67
CA GLY A 1 -0.02 -3.06 -0.55
C GLY A 1 -0.05 -3.48 0.90
N MET A 2 0.96 -4.20 1.38
CA MET A 2 1.02 -4.77 2.73
C MET A 2 0.76 -3.77 3.87
N ALA A 3 1.38 -2.59 3.83
CA ALA A 3 1.14 -1.56 4.84
C ALA A 3 -0.34 -1.11 4.94
N LEU A 4 -1.06 -1.06 3.82
CA LEU A 4 -2.49 -0.72 3.81
C LEU A 4 -3.34 -1.85 4.40
N MET A 5 -3.00 -3.11 4.08
CA MET A 5 -3.71 -4.27 4.63
C MET A 5 -3.54 -4.35 6.15
N ILE A 6 -2.30 -4.21 6.65
CA ILE A 6 -2.01 -4.20 8.09
C ILE A 6 -2.70 -3.01 8.78
N ALA A 7 -2.62 -1.81 8.20
CA ALA A 7 -3.27 -0.63 8.78
C ALA A 7 -4.79 -0.81 8.86
N PHE A 8 -5.42 -1.35 7.81
CA PHE A 8 -6.83 -1.68 7.79
C PHE A 8 -7.21 -2.69 8.87
N GLU A 9 -6.47 -3.80 8.97
CA GLU A 9 -6.70 -4.86 9.95
C GLU A 9 -6.60 -4.32 11.37
N VAL A 10 -5.48 -3.66 11.70
CA VAL A 10 -5.25 -3.06 13.03
C VAL A 10 -6.31 -2.02 13.37
N GLY A 11 -6.73 -1.19 12.41
CA GLY A 11 -7.78 -0.20 12.60
C GLY A 11 -9.14 -0.84 12.89
N CYS A 12 -9.51 -1.88 12.14
CA CYS A 12 -10.75 -2.62 12.36
C CYS A 12 -10.75 -3.37 13.69
N GLU A 13 -9.63 -3.99 14.07
CA GLU A 13 -9.45 -4.63 15.39
C GLU A 13 -9.59 -3.63 16.54
N ALA A 14 -9.15 -2.38 16.33
CA ALA A 14 -9.35 -1.28 17.27
C ALA A 14 -10.79 -0.71 17.27
N GLY A 15 -11.69 -1.26 16.45
CA GLY A 15 -13.11 -0.86 16.38
C GLY A 15 -13.42 0.27 15.40
N VAL A 16 -12.47 0.68 14.56
CA VAL A 16 -12.74 1.66 13.50
C VAL A 16 -13.59 0.99 12.41
N PRO A 17 -14.69 1.62 11.95
CA PRO A 17 -15.50 1.06 10.88
C PRO A 17 -14.68 0.81 9.60
N PRO A 18 -14.86 -0.33 8.91
CA PRO A 18 -14.17 -0.64 7.66
C PRO A 18 -14.28 0.48 6.62
N GLU A 19 -15.48 1.04 6.44
CA GLU A 19 -15.71 2.11 5.48
C GLU A 19 -14.95 3.40 5.85
N ALA A 20 -14.82 3.70 7.14
CA ALA A 20 -14.03 4.83 7.61
C ALA A 20 -12.53 4.60 7.36
N MET A 21 -12.02 3.38 7.58
CA MET A 21 -10.64 3.03 7.24
C MET A 21 -10.34 3.20 5.76
N ILE A 22 -11.22 2.73 4.87
CA ILE A 22 -11.05 2.93 3.42
C ILE A 22 -11.02 4.41 3.07
N MET A 23 -11.96 5.20 3.60
CA MET A 23 -12.04 6.64 3.32
C MET A 23 -10.78 7.39 3.78
N GLU A 24 -10.30 7.12 4.99
CA GLU A 24 -9.08 7.71 5.54
C GLU A 24 -7.84 7.35 4.74
N MET A 25 -7.68 6.07 4.37
CA MET A 25 -6.46 5.62 3.71
C MET A 25 -6.36 6.09 2.25
N TYR A 26 -7.42 5.95 1.46
CA TYR A 26 -7.37 6.29 0.02
C TYR A 26 -8.72 6.66 -0.61
N GLY A 27 -9.85 6.37 0.03
CA GLY A 27 -11.18 6.63 -0.52
C GLY A 27 -11.54 8.11 -0.63
N SER A 28 -10.94 8.98 0.19
CA SER A 28 -11.17 10.43 0.18
C SER A 28 -10.56 11.17 -1.02
N GLY A 29 -9.54 10.59 -1.67
CA GLY A 29 -8.71 11.29 -2.66
C GLY A 29 -7.63 12.21 -2.05
N GLU A 30 -7.52 12.28 -0.72
CA GLU A 30 -6.47 13.06 -0.07
C GLU A 30 -5.07 12.52 -0.42
N MET A 31 -4.90 11.19 -0.38
CA MET A 31 -3.64 10.54 -0.78
C MET A 31 -3.25 10.89 -2.23
N GLU A 32 -4.21 11.01 -3.15
CA GLU A 32 -3.92 11.45 -4.53
C GLU A 32 -3.37 12.89 -4.54
N SER A 33 -3.95 13.77 -3.74
CA SER A 33 -3.54 15.17 -3.62
C SER A 33 -2.13 15.30 -3.01
N VAL A 34 -1.80 14.45 -2.02
CA VAL A 34 -0.44 14.36 -1.44
C VAL A 34 0.58 13.97 -2.50
N PHE A 35 0.34 12.90 -3.26
CA PHE A 35 1.25 12.45 -4.32
C PHE A 35 1.35 13.46 -5.47
N ARG A 36 0.27 14.21 -5.74
CA ARG A 36 0.30 15.33 -6.67
C ARG A 36 1.26 16.42 -6.19
N SER A 37 1.19 16.82 -4.91
CA SER A 37 2.13 17.79 -4.33
C SER A 37 3.58 17.29 -4.41
N PHE A 38 3.85 16.01 -4.14
CA PHE A 38 5.20 15.43 -4.30
C PHE A 38 5.77 15.63 -5.70
N ARG A 39 4.93 15.46 -6.74
CA ARG A 39 5.31 15.67 -8.14
C ARG A 39 5.54 17.15 -8.47
N GLU A 40 4.74 18.04 -7.89
CA GLU A 40 4.71 19.47 -8.26
C GLU A 40 5.74 20.31 -7.50
N THR A 41 5.96 20.01 -6.21
CA THR A 41 6.78 20.83 -5.31
C THR A 41 8.00 20.08 -4.77
N GLY A 42 8.01 18.75 -4.89
CA GLY A 42 9.07 17.85 -4.43
C GLY A 42 8.77 17.26 -3.05
N PHE A 43 9.18 16.01 -2.83
CA PHE A 43 8.83 15.19 -1.66
C PHE A 43 8.97 15.89 -0.29
N PHE A 44 10.15 16.45 0.00
CA PHE A 44 10.39 17.09 1.31
C PHE A 44 9.64 18.40 1.48
N ARG A 45 9.52 19.20 0.41
CA ARG A 45 8.81 20.50 0.46
C ARG A 45 7.31 20.32 0.63
N ALA A 46 6.73 19.41 -0.16
CA ALA A 46 5.34 19.00 -0.03
C ALA A 46 5.01 18.49 1.39
N SER A 47 5.95 17.81 2.05
CA SER A 47 5.74 17.30 3.41
C SER A 47 5.58 18.41 4.47
N GLU A 48 6.05 19.63 4.21
CA GLU A 48 5.85 20.79 5.09
C GLU A 48 4.43 21.39 4.96
N GLU A 49 3.73 21.14 3.83
CA GLU A 49 2.42 21.71 3.51
C GLU A 49 1.29 21.13 4.37
N HIS A 50 1.49 19.97 4.99
CA HIS A 50 0.48 19.25 5.76
C HIS A 50 0.39 19.64 7.25
N GLY A 51 1.11 20.71 7.64
CA GLY A 51 1.09 21.26 8.99
C GLY A 51 1.90 20.46 10.03
N PRO A 52 2.06 21.00 11.24
CA PRO A 52 2.99 20.45 12.24
C PRO A 52 2.59 19.05 12.75
N THR A 53 1.29 18.75 12.82
CA THR A 53 0.79 17.43 13.24
C THR A 53 1.15 16.34 12.24
N ALA A 54 1.00 16.59 10.95
CA ALA A 54 1.36 15.62 9.91
C ALA A 54 2.87 15.46 9.78
N LEU A 55 3.64 16.55 9.92
CA LEU A 55 5.10 16.50 9.91
C LEU A 55 5.63 15.67 11.09
N TYR A 56 5.14 15.92 12.30
CA TYR A 56 5.53 15.19 13.51
C TYR A 56 5.01 13.74 13.48
N GLY A 57 3.74 13.54 13.15
CA GLY A 57 3.11 12.23 13.10
C GLY A 57 3.64 11.34 11.97
N GLY A 58 3.95 11.92 10.82
CA GLY A 58 4.43 11.22 9.64
C GLY A 58 5.95 10.99 9.67
N ILE A 59 6.74 12.06 9.59
CA ILE A 59 8.20 11.95 9.42
C ILE A 59 8.88 11.43 10.69
N ILE A 60 8.56 11.98 11.86
CA ILE A 60 9.25 11.59 13.10
C ILE A 60 8.94 10.15 13.49
N ARG A 61 7.70 9.66 13.26
CA ARG A 61 7.38 8.25 13.52
C ARG A 61 8.17 7.27 12.66
N THR A 62 8.64 7.68 11.47
CA THR A 62 9.52 6.81 10.67
C THR A 62 10.83 6.48 11.36
N LEU A 63 11.28 7.30 12.32
CA LEU A 63 12.49 7.03 13.11
C LEU A 63 12.34 5.80 14.03
N GLY A 64 11.11 5.43 14.38
CA GLY A 64 10.83 4.22 15.15
C GLY A 64 10.71 2.95 14.30
N MET A 65 10.78 3.06 12.97
CA MET A 65 10.74 1.90 12.08
C MET A 65 12.12 1.26 11.93
N ASP A 66 12.16 -0.06 11.77
CA ASP A 66 13.40 -0.77 11.48
C ASP A 66 13.88 -0.48 10.05
N ARG A 67 14.63 0.61 9.93
CA ARG A 67 15.20 1.07 8.66
C ARG A 67 16.11 0.02 8.03
N GLU A 68 16.83 -0.76 8.82
CA GLU A 68 17.80 -1.72 8.28
C GLU A 68 17.10 -2.98 7.78
N ALA A 69 16.03 -3.44 8.44
CA ALA A 69 15.19 -4.50 7.91
C ALA A 69 14.56 -4.11 6.56
N ILE A 70 14.02 -2.90 6.46
CA ILE A 70 13.45 -2.39 5.20
C ILE A 70 14.54 -2.28 4.12
N ALA A 71 15.69 -1.70 4.44
CA ALA A 71 16.80 -1.56 3.50
C ALA A 71 17.34 -2.91 3.02
N THR A 72 17.46 -3.89 3.92
CA THR A 72 17.88 -5.26 3.60
C THR A 72 16.91 -5.92 2.61
N SER A 73 15.60 -5.80 2.86
CA SER A 73 14.58 -6.29 1.94
C SER A 73 14.71 -5.67 0.54
N PHE A 74 14.88 -4.34 0.47
CA PHE A 74 15.01 -3.63 -0.80
C PHE A 74 16.29 -4.00 -1.55
N ARG A 75 17.43 -4.14 -0.86
CA ARG A 75 18.68 -4.58 -1.47
C ARG A 75 18.56 -5.99 -2.04
N GLY A 76 17.92 -6.91 -1.31
CA GLY A 76 17.69 -8.28 -1.79
C GLY A 76 16.84 -8.33 -3.05
N ILE A 77 15.73 -7.57 -3.08
CA ILE A 77 14.87 -7.45 -4.27
C ILE A 77 15.65 -6.87 -5.45
N LEU A 78 16.43 -5.81 -5.23
CA LEU A 78 17.23 -5.19 -6.29
C LEU A 78 18.30 -6.14 -6.83
N GLN A 79 18.96 -6.90 -5.96
CA GLN A 79 19.95 -7.90 -6.38
C GLN A 79 19.29 -8.99 -7.24
N ASP A 80 18.13 -9.49 -6.82
CA ASP A 80 17.39 -10.49 -7.57
C ASP A 80 16.92 -9.99 -8.96
N ILE A 81 16.55 -8.71 -9.06
CA ILE A 81 16.22 -8.08 -10.34
C ILE A 81 17.47 -7.93 -11.21
N THR A 82 18.56 -7.38 -10.66
CA THR A 82 19.77 -7.05 -11.44
C THR A 82 20.56 -8.28 -11.87
N THR A 83 20.46 -9.38 -11.14
CA THR A 83 21.05 -10.68 -11.50
C THR A 83 20.17 -11.51 -12.44
N GLY A 84 18.95 -11.05 -12.75
CA GLY A 84 18.01 -11.77 -13.63
C GLY A 84 17.21 -12.88 -12.94
N GLY A 85 17.32 -13.04 -11.61
CA GLY A 85 16.58 -14.03 -10.83
C GLY A 85 15.06 -13.90 -10.98
N PHE A 86 14.54 -12.67 -10.93
CA PHE A 86 13.13 -12.40 -11.20
C PHE A 86 12.72 -12.85 -12.62
N ALA A 87 13.50 -12.48 -13.64
CA ALA A 87 13.19 -12.80 -15.03
C ALA A 87 13.17 -14.32 -15.27
N ALA A 88 14.13 -15.06 -14.71
CA ALA A 88 14.17 -16.51 -14.81
C ALA A 88 12.94 -17.16 -14.17
N ARG A 89 12.56 -16.75 -12.94
CA ARG A 89 11.36 -17.29 -12.27
C ARG A 89 10.07 -16.94 -13.01
N PHE A 90 9.95 -15.72 -13.53
CA PHE A 90 8.76 -15.32 -14.27
C PHE A 90 8.62 -16.06 -15.62
N GLN A 91 9.74 -16.36 -16.29
CA GLN A 91 9.72 -17.19 -17.49
C GLN A 91 9.35 -18.65 -17.19
N ASP A 92 9.84 -19.20 -16.09
CA ASP A 92 9.46 -20.55 -15.65
C ASP A 92 7.97 -20.63 -15.29
N GLU A 93 7.47 -19.65 -14.54
CA GLU A 93 6.05 -19.47 -14.23
C GLU A 93 5.20 -19.43 -15.52
N ALA A 94 5.63 -18.68 -16.53
CA ALA A 94 4.94 -18.61 -17.83
C ALA A 94 4.95 -19.94 -18.58
N LYS A 95 6.08 -20.66 -18.60
CA LYS A 95 6.18 -22.01 -19.20
C LYS A 95 5.27 -23.02 -18.52
N ASN A 96 5.04 -22.85 -17.22
CA ASN A 96 4.21 -23.72 -16.41
C ASN A 96 2.73 -23.26 -16.35
N GLY A 97 2.32 -22.28 -17.15
CA GLY A 97 0.92 -21.84 -17.26
C GLY A 97 0.44 -20.90 -16.16
N TYR A 98 1.36 -20.21 -15.49
CA TYR A 98 1.11 -19.23 -14.44
C TYR A 98 0.37 -19.72 -13.17
N PRO A 99 0.82 -20.82 -12.52
CA PRO A 99 0.18 -21.35 -11.30
C PRO A 99 0.17 -20.35 -10.13
N MET A 100 1.27 -19.64 -9.87
CA MET A 100 1.36 -18.63 -8.81
C MET A 100 0.51 -17.40 -9.12
N LEU A 101 0.40 -16.99 -10.39
CA LEU A 101 -0.55 -15.95 -10.78
C LEU A 101 -1.99 -16.39 -10.53
N GLY A 102 -2.30 -17.68 -10.77
CA GLY A 102 -3.58 -18.28 -10.43
C GLY A 102 -3.90 -18.15 -8.94
N ILE A 103 -2.95 -18.49 -8.07
CA ILE A 103 -3.07 -18.32 -6.61
C ILE A 103 -3.28 -16.85 -6.25
N ALA A 104 -2.47 -15.93 -6.81
CA ALA A 104 -2.61 -14.51 -6.54
C ALA A 104 -3.98 -13.97 -6.95
N LYS A 105 -4.51 -14.40 -8.11
CA LYS A 105 -5.86 -14.05 -8.55
C LYS A 105 -6.94 -14.61 -7.63
N ALA A 106 -6.78 -15.85 -7.16
CA ALA A 106 -7.71 -16.45 -6.22
C ALA A 106 -7.75 -15.67 -4.90
N MET A 107 -6.59 -15.25 -4.37
CA MET A 107 -6.51 -14.39 -3.19
C MET A 107 -7.17 -13.03 -3.39
N LEU A 108 -7.11 -12.46 -4.60
CA LEU A 108 -7.79 -11.20 -4.94
C LEU A 108 -9.31 -11.37 -5.15
N GLN A 109 -9.76 -12.57 -5.51
CA GLN A 109 -11.18 -12.89 -5.70
C GLN A 109 -11.87 -13.27 -4.38
N GLU A 110 -11.11 -13.72 -3.39
CA GLU A 110 -11.65 -13.95 -2.06
C GLU A 110 -12.19 -12.64 -1.49
N ARG A 111 -13.45 -12.68 -1.03
CA ARG A 111 -14.15 -11.48 -0.57
C ARG A 111 -13.55 -11.03 0.76
N SER A 112 -12.61 -10.09 0.69
CA SER A 112 -11.99 -9.50 1.87
C SER A 112 -12.90 -8.45 2.52
N PRO A 113 -12.71 -8.15 3.81
CA PRO A 113 -13.35 -7.02 4.46
C PRO A 113 -13.09 -5.68 3.75
N ILE A 114 -11.91 -5.51 3.16
CA ILE A 114 -11.53 -4.34 2.34
C ILE A 114 -12.48 -4.21 1.14
N THR A 115 -12.55 -5.24 0.29
CA THR A 115 -13.40 -5.19 -0.92
C THR A 115 -14.89 -5.01 -0.58
N THR A 116 -15.35 -5.59 0.52
CA THR A 116 -16.72 -5.40 1.01
C THR A 116 -17.00 -3.96 1.43
N ALA A 117 -16.05 -3.31 2.10
CA ALA A 117 -16.17 -1.91 2.49
C ALA A 117 -16.13 -0.99 1.26
N GLU A 118 -15.25 -1.25 0.30
CA GLU A 118 -15.18 -0.54 -0.98
C GLU A 118 -16.50 -0.61 -1.76
N ASP A 119 -17.10 -1.80 -1.88
CA ASP A 119 -18.39 -2.00 -2.56
C ASP A 119 -19.53 -1.22 -1.89
N ARG A 120 -19.50 -1.09 -0.55
CA ARG A 120 -20.48 -0.30 0.18
C ARG A 120 -20.30 1.18 -0.08
N ILE A 121 -19.07 1.68 0.00
CA ILE A 121 -18.74 3.09 -0.28
C ILE A 121 -19.16 3.45 -1.71
N ARG A 122 -18.77 2.65 -2.70
CA ARG A 122 -19.13 2.86 -4.12
C ARG A 122 -20.64 2.98 -4.32
N ARG A 123 -21.40 2.05 -3.76
CA ARG A 123 -22.88 2.09 -3.79
C ARG A 123 -23.45 3.35 -3.13
N LEU A 124 -22.91 3.79 -1.99
CA LEU A 124 -23.36 4.99 -1.29
C LEU A 124 -23.04 6.28 -2.07
N LEU A 125 -21.90 6.32 -2.75
CA LEU A 125 -21.44 7.48 -3.53
C LEU A 125 -21.96 7.50 -4.97
N GLY A 126 -22.70 6.48 -5.41
CA GLY A 126 -23.21 6.37 -6.78
C GLY A 126 -22.10 6.19 -7.83
N ARG A 127 -21.01 5.51 -7.47
CA ARG A 127 -19.86 5.21 -8.33
C ARG A 127 -19.67 3.71 -8.54
#